data_AF-K1EPS6-F1
#
_entry.id   AF-K1EPS6-F1
#
_cell.length_a   1.000
_cell.length_b   1.000
_cell.length_c   1.000
_cell.angle_alpha   90.00
_cell.angle_beta   90.00
_cell.angle_gamma   90.00
#
_symmetry.space_group_name_H-M   'P 1'
#
loop_
_entity.id
_entity.type
_entity.pdbx_description
1 polymer ?
#
loop_
_entity_poly.entity_id
_entity_poly.type
_entity_poly.pdbx_seq_one_letter_code
_entity_poly.pdbx_strand_id
1 'polypeptide(L)'
;MDLLHKIDDDPSRLSGGELRRVGLAEALARPSEIILLDEPTAGLDPRQRARFRDLLLNLDRPAVLSTHQLDDVDELFTAVSVLEEGRIVFSGSIEDYLRLGHGRDVARRAESAFASLTGDA
;
A
#
# COMPACT_ATOMS: atom_id res chain seq x y z
N MET A 1 -8.67 0.15 -12.24
CA MET A 1 -8.49 1.46 -12.91
C MET A 1 -9.34 1.49 -14.16
N ASP A 2 -10.67 1.58 -14.02
CA ASP A 2 -11.57 1.72 -15.16
C ASP A 2 -12.28 3.06 -15.05
N LEU A 3 -11.68 4.06 -15.68
CA LEU A 3 -12.17 5.44 -15.76
C LEU A 3 -12.25 5.94 -17.20
N LEU A 4 -12.03 5.04 -18.18
CA LEU A 4 -12.01 5.43 -19.60
C LEU A 4 -13.37 5.98 -20.04
N HIS A 5 -14.45 5.49 -19.45
CA HIS A 5 -15.81 5.97 -19.70
C HIS A 5 -16.08 7.40 -19.18
N LYS A 6 -15.13 8.02 -18.47
CA LYS A 6 -15.19 9.38 -17.91
C LYS A 6 -14.03 10.28 -18.34
N ILE A 7 -13.37 9.95 -19.45
CA ILE A 7 -12.18 10.70 -19.91
C ILE A 7 -12.48 12.17 -20.21
N ASP A 8 -13.70 12.46 -20.65
CA ASP A 8 -14.17 13.81 -20.98
C ASP A 8 -14.95 14.49 -19.83
N ASP A 9 -15.13 13.80 -18.69
CA ASP A 9 -15.85 14.37 -17.55
C ASP A 9 -15.01 15.46 -16.86
N ASP A 10 -15.67 16.54 -16.43
CA ASP A 10 -15.04 17.54 -15.58
C ASP A 10 -14.62 16.90 -14.24
N PRO A 11 -13.36 17.10 -13.78
CA PRO A 11 -12.87 16.52 -12.53
C PRO A 11 -13.74 16.84 -11.30
N SER A 12 -14.43 17.99 -11.29
CA SER A 12 -15.34 18.37 -10.20
C SER A 12 -16.58 17.47 -10.09
N ARG A 13 -16.87 16.67 -11.13
CA ARG A 13 -17.99 15.73 -11.20
C ARG A 13 -17.58 14.30 -10.81
N LEU A 14 -16.29 14.08 -10.58
CA LEU A 14 -15.78 12.80 -10.11
C LEU A 14 -16.03 12.66 -8.61
N SER A 15 -16.45 11.46 -8.19
CA SER A 15 -16.48 11.10 -6.77
C SER A 15 -15.07 11.09 -6.17
N GLY A 16 -14.96 11.18 -4.84
CA GLY A 16 -13.65 11.16 -4.17
C GLY A 16 -12.81 9.92 -4.52
N GLY A 17 -13.44 8.75 -4.66
CA GLY A 17 -12.75 7.52 -5.10
C GLY A 17 -12.30 7.56 -6.57
N GLU A 18 -13.05 8.23 -7.44
CA GLU A 18 -12.64 8.45 -8.84
C GLU A 18 -11.48 9.44 -8.92
N LEU A 19 -11.52 10.56 -8.19
CA LEU A 19 -10.41 11.51 -8.09
C LEU A 19 -9.13 10.85 -7.58
N ARG A 20 -9.23 10.00 -6.56
CA ARG A 20 -8.08 9.26 -6.03
C ARG A 20 -7.47 8.32 -7.07
N ARG A 21 -8.31 7.66 -7.88
CA ARG A 21 -7.86 6.81 -9.00
C ARG A 21 -7.22 7.62 -10.13
N VAL A 22 -7.72 8.82 -10.43
CA VAL A 22 -7.06 9.74 -11.38
C VAL A 22 -5.69 10.16 -10.86
N GLY A 23 -5.59 10.56 -9.58
CA GLY A 23 -4.31 10.92 -8.96
C GLY A 23 -3.30 9.76 -8.95
N LEU A 24 -3.77 8.54 -8.70
CA LEU A 24 -2.94 7.35 -8.86
C LEU A 24 -2.49 7.16 -10.31
N ALA A 25 -3.40 7.29 -11.29
CA ALA A 25 -3.06 7.20 -12.71
C ALA A 25 -1.97 8.19 -13.08
N GLU A 26 -2.09 9.42 -12.59
CA GLU A 26 -1.11 10.49 -12.80
C GLU A 26 0.26 10.13 -12.22
N ALA A 27 0.30 9.65 -10.97
CA ALA A 27 1.54 9.21 -10.32
C ALA A 27 2.22 8.06 -11.09
N LEU A 28 1.42 7.12 -11.60
CA LEU A 28 1.91 5.97 -12.36
C LEU A 28 2.31 6.33 -13.81
N ALA A 29 1.72 7.36 -14.41
CA ALA A 29 2.01 7.76 -15.79
C ALA A 29 3.25 8.66 -15.92
N ARG A 30 3.58 9.43 -14.88
CA ARG A 30 4.75 10.32 -14.89
C ARG A 30 6.05 9.50 -14.83
N PRO A 31 7.10 9.86 -15.60
CA PRO A 31 8.43 9.27 -15.42
C PRO A 31 9.01 9.75 -14.08
N SER A 32 9.37 8.80 -13.23
CA SER A 32 9.90 9.03 -11.88
C SER A 32 10.80 7.87 -11.49
N GLU A 33 11.84 8.17 -10.71
CA GLU A 33 12.78 7.16 -10.20
C GLU A 33 12.15 6.31 -9.08
N ILE A 34 11.26 6.92 -8.28
CA ILE A 34 10.55 6.27 -7.17
C ILE A 34 9.10 6.79 -7.15
N ILE A 35 8.16 5.91 -6.81
CA ILE A 35 6.76 6.26 -6.58
C ILE A 35 6.49 6.25 -5.07
N LEU A 36 5.91 7.33 -4.54
CA LEU A 36 5.44 7.39 -3.16
C LEU A 36 3.91 7.38 -3.16
N LEU A 37 3.29 6.44 -2.46
CA LEU A 37 1.84 6.33 -2.37
C LEU A 37 1.40 6.33 -0.90
N ASP A 38 0.51 7.27 -0.56
CA ASP A 38 -0.05 7.39 0.78
C ASP A 38 -1.45 6.76 0.83
N GLU A 39 -1.54 5.61 1.49
CA GLU A 39 -2.78 4.82 1.66
C GLU A 39 -3.56 4.63 0.35
N PRO A 40 -2.94 4.09 -0.72
CA PRO A 40 -3.55 4.08 -2.05
C PRO A 40 -4.73 3.11 -2.19
N THR A 41 -4.88 2.16 -1.26
CA THR A 41 -5.98 1.19 -1.23
C THR A 41 -7.19 1.68 -0.44
N ALA A 42 -7.11 2.84 0.22
CA ALA A 42 -8.19 3.38 1.03
C ALA A 42 -9.45 3.65 0.18
N GLY A 43 -10.57 3.03 0.58
CA GLY A 43 -11.86 3.16 -0.12
C GLY A 43 -12.02 2.26 -1.34
N LEU A 44 -11.08 1.34 -1.60
CA LEU A 44 -11.22 0.33 -2.65
C LEU A 44 -11.96 -0.91 -2.15
N ASP A 45 -12.92 -1.39 -2.95
CA ASP A 45 -13.54 -2.70 -2.73
C ASP A 45 -12.52 -3.85 -2.94
N PRO A 46 -12.81 -5.07 -2.48
CA PRO A 46 -11.86 -6.20 -2.60
C PRO A 46 -11.41 -6.50 -4.04
N ARG A 47 -12.29 -6.35 -5.04
CA ARG A 47 -11.93 -6.59 -6.45
C ARG A 47 -10.99 -5.51 -6.97
N GLN A 48 -11.22 -4.26 -6.57
CA GLN A 48 -10.36 -3.14 -6.93
C GLN A 48 -8.99 -3.24 -6.27
N ARG A 49 -8.92 -3.70 -5.02
CA ARG A 49 -7.66 -3.97 -4.31
C ARG A 49 -6.82 -5.03 -5.01
N ALA A 50 -7.43 -6.15 -5.42
CA ALA A 50 -6.72 -7.18 -6.17
C ALA A 50 -6.11 -6.63 -7.48
N ARG A 51 -6.87 -5.83 -8.24
CA ARG A 51 -6.34 -5.18 -9.45
C ARG A 51 -5.23 -4.17 -9.15
N PHE A 52 -5.33 -3.45 -8.04
CA PHE A 52 -4.30 -2.51 -7.63
C PHE A 52 -3.01 -3.23 -7.24
N ARG A 53 -3.13 -4.34 -6.51
CA ARG A 53 -2.02 -5.24 -6.19
C ARG A 53 -1.32 -5.73 -7.46
N ASP A 54 -2.08 -6.23 -8.44
CA ASP A 54 -1.51 -6.69 -9.71
C ASP A 54 -0.82 -5.55 -10.47
N LEU A 55 -1.32 -4.31 -10.39
CA LEU A 55 -0.63 -3.15 -10.97
C LEU A 55 0.71 -2.89 -10.27
N LEU A 56 0.76 -2.94 -8.93
CA LEU A 56 2.00 -2.73 -8.17
C LEU A 56 3.06 -3.78 -8.50
N LEU A 57 2.66 -5.05 -8.63
CA LEU A 57 3.56 -6.15 -8.95
C LEU A 57 4.16 -6.04 -10.37
N ASN A 58 3.49 -5.33 -11.27
CA ASN A 58 3.96 -5.09 -12.64
C ASN A 58 4.61 -3.71 -12.82
N LEU A 59 4.96 -3.00 -11.74
CA LEU A 59 5.70 -1.75 -11.86
C LEU A 59 7.17 -2.02 -12.18
N ASP A 60 7.66 -1.39 -13.24
CA ASP A 60 9.07 -1.47 -13.65
C ASP A 60 10.01 -0.59 -12.80
N ARG A 61 9.54 -0.09 -11.65
CA ARG A 61 10.28 0.86 -10.80
C ARG A 61 9.91 0.75 -9.33
N PRO A 62 10.81 1.16 -8.42
CA PRO A 62 10.55 1.12 -6.98
C PRO A 62 9.35 1.95 -6.56
N ALA A 63 8.59 1.43 -5.60
CA ALA A 63 7.51 2.14 -4.94
C ALA A 63 7.63 2.01 -3.42
N VAL A 64 7.31 3.09 -2.70
CA VAL A 64 7.14 3.11 -1.25
C VAL A 64 5.68 3.40 -0.98
N LEU A 65 5.06 2.54 -0.18
CA LEU A 65 3.65 2.65 0.16
C LEU A 65 3.51 2.79 1.67
N SER A 66 2.72 3.77 2.10
CA SER A 66 2.18 3.83 3.45
C SER A 66 0.88 3.03 3.50
N THR A 67 0.77 2.08 4.42
CA THR A 67 -0.46 1.31 4.62
C THR A 67 -0.62 0.83 6.06
N HIS A 68 -1.87 0.84 6.54
CA HIS A 68 -2.31 0.14 7.74
C HIS A 68 -2.89 -1.26 7.43
N GLN A 69 -2.95 -1.66 6.16
CA GLN A 69 -3.44 -2.97 5.75
C GLN A 69 -2.28 -3.95 5.69
N LEU A 70 -2.32 -4.94 6.58
CA LEU A 70 -1.27 -5.95 6.70
C LEU A 70 -1.61 -7.27 5.99
N ASP A 71 -2.72 -7.29 5.26
CA ASP A 71 -3.12 -8.42 4.41
C ASP A 71 -2.13 -8.56 3.24
N ASP A 72 -1.65 -9.79 3.01
CA ASP A 72 -0.79 -10.14 1.87
C ASP A 72 0.49 -9.29 1.74
N VAL A 73 1.03 -8.77 2.86
CA VAL A 73 2.23 -7.92 2.86
C VAL A 73 3.48 -8.63 2.34
N ASP A 74 3.55 -9.94 2.50
CA ASP A 74 4.63 -10.78 2.01
C ASP A 74 4.57 -11.03 0.50
N GLU A 75 3.38 -10.90 -0.11
CA GLU A 75 3.23 -10.98 -1.56
C GLU A 75 3.57 -9.65 -2.25
N LEU A 76 3.35 -8.53 -1.56
CA LEU A 76 3.44 -7.19 -2.12
C LEU A 76 4.78 -6.50 -1.90
N PHE A 77 5.41 -6.72 -0.75
CA PHE A 77 6.52 -5.90 -0.29
C PHE A 77 7.77 -6.72 -0.05
N THR A 78 8.91 -6.18 -0.50
CA THR A 78 10.23 -6.79 -0.23
C THR A 78 10.80 -6.35 1.12
N ALA A 79 10.41 -5.17 1.59
CA ALA A 79 10.91 -4.56 2.81
C ALA A 79 9.81 -3.73 3.50
N VAL A 80 9.96 -3.54 4.80
CA VAL A 80 9.02 -2.77 5.62
C VAL A 80 9.79 -1.88 6.59
N SER A 81 9.25 -0.69 6.81
CA SER A 81 9.69 0.22 7.85
C SER A 81 8.51 0.55 8.75
N VAL A 82 8.66 0.39 10.06
CA VAL A 82 7.63 0.71 11.05
C VAL A 82 7.96 2.08 11.65
N LEU A 83 6.99 2.99 11.56
CA LEU A 83 7.09 4.36 12.08
C LEU A 83 6.24 4.49 13.34
N GLU A 84 6.86 4.86 14.45
CA GLU A 84 6.23 5.12 15.75
C GLU A 84 6.68 6.48 16.27
N GLU A 85 5.75 7.36 16.64
CA GLU A 85 6.03 8.74 17.12
C GLU A 85 7.07 9.51 16.27
N GLY A 86 7.01 9.36 14.94
CA GLY A 86 7.93 10.02 14.01
C GLY A 86 9.33 9.42 13.95
N ARG A 87 9.55 8.22 14.52
CA ARG A 87 10.81 7.48 14.49
C ARG A 87 10.63 6.11 13.86
N ILE A 88 11.61 5.71 13.06
CA ILE A 88 11.63 4.35 12.50
C ILE A 88 12.10 3.40 13.61
N VAL A 89 11.20 2.56 14.11
CA VAL A 89 11.47 1.58 15.16
C VAL A 89 11.89 0.21 14.60
N PHE A 90 11.61 -0.02 13.31
CA PHE A 90 12.06 -1.18 12.56
C PHE A 90 12.27 -0.80 11.10
N SER A 91 13.32 -1.33 10.47
CA SER A 91 13.50 -1.30 9.02
C SER A 91 14.25 -2.54 8.58
N GLY A 92 13.69 -3.30 7.64
CA GLY A 92 14.26 -4.58 7.24
C GLY A 92 13.44 -5.30 6.18
N SER A 93 13.81 -6.55 5.90
CA SER A 93 13.06 -7.41 4.99
C SER A 93 11.69 -7.76 5.56
N ILE A 94 10.73 -8.08 4.69
CA ILE A 94 9.43 -8.56 5.15
C ILE A 94 9.55 -9.86 5.96
N GLU A 95 10.54 -10.70 5.62
CA GLU A 95 10.81 -11.95 6.34
C GLU A 95 11.27 -11.68 7.78
N ASP A 96 12.21 -10.75 7.98
CA ASP A 96 12.69 -10.37 9.31
C ASP A 96 11.59 -9.75 10.16
N TYR A 97 10.75 -8.92 9.54
CA TYR A 97 9.59 -8.33 10.20
C TYR A 97 8.61 -9.40 10.69
N LEU A 98 8.22 -10.33 9.81
CA LEU A 98 7.27 -11.39 10.15
C LEU A 98 7.82 -12.38 11.19
N ARG A 99 9.14 -12.46 11.40
CA ARG A 99 9.76 -13.26 12.46
C ARG A 99 9.55 -12.65 13.86
N LEU A 100 9.30 -11.34 13.95
CA LEU A 100 9.05 -10.66 15.23
C LEU A 100 7.66 -10.98 15.80
N GLY A 101 6.69 -11.28 14.91
CA GLY A 101 5.31 -11.55 15.30
C GLY A 101 4.94 -13.03 15.35
N HIS A 102 3.73 -13.29 15.85
CA HIS A 102 3.19 -14.64 16.02
C HIS A 102 1.79 -14.73 15.40
N GLY A 103 1.43 -15.87 14.84
CA GLY A 103 0.12 -16.02 14.19
C GLY A 103 0.05 -17.24 13.28
N ARG A 104 -1.18 -17.59 12.88
CA ARG A 104 -1.43 -18.71 11.95
C ARG A 104 -1.34 -18.31 10.48
N ASP A 105 -1.47 -17.03 10.20
CA ASP A 105 -1.44 -16.43 8.87
C ASP A 105 -0.54 -15.18 8.88
N VAL A 106 -0.27 -14.64 7.69
CA VAL A 106 0.62 -13.50 7.48
C VAL A 106 0.09 -12.25 8.17
N ALA A 107 -1.19 -11.93 8.00
CA ALA A 107 -1.81 -10.75 8.58
C ALA A 107 -1.64 -10.72 10.10
N ARG A 108 -1.95 -11.84 10.77
CA ARG A 108 -1.83 -11.96 12.23
C ARG A 108 -0.38 -11.83 12.71
N ARG A 109 0.57 -12.40 11.96
CA ARG A 109 2.00 -12.27 12.26
C ARG A 109 2.47 -10.82 12.09
N ALA A 110 2.05 -10.14 11.03
CA ALA A 110 2.36 -8.74 10.81
C ALA A 110 1.76 -7.84 11.91
N GLU A 111 0.49 -8.02 12.26
CA GLU A 111 -0.17 -7.31 13.38
C GLU A 111 0.59 -7.51 14.69
N SER A 112 0.93 -8.75 15.03
CA SER A 112 1.68 -9.08 16.24
C SER A 112 3.10 -8.49 16.23
N ALA A 113 3.76 -8.47 15.06
CA ALA A 113 5.07 -7.83 14.90
C ALA A 113 4.98 -6.32 15.12
N PHE A 114 3.98 -5.67 14.52
CA PHE A 114 3.71 -4.25 14.74
C PHE A 114 3.53 -3.94 16.22
N ALA A 115 2.61 -4.62 16.91
CA ALA A 115 2.36 -4.40 18.34
C ALA A 115 3.62 -4.60 19.22
N SER A 116 4.46 -5.58 18.88
CA SER A 116 5.72 -5.82 19.60
C SER A 116 6.73 -4.69 19.46
N LEU A 117 6.66 -3.92 18.38
CA LEU A 117 7.58 -2.82 18.06
C LEU A 117 7.07 -1.47 18.57
N THR A 118 5.75 -1.27 18.60
CA THR A 118 5.11 -0.02 19.02
C THR A 118 4.80 0.03 20.52
N GLY A 119 4.88 -1.11 21.21
CA GLY A 119 4.61 -1.19 22.65
C GLY A 119 3.12 -1.33 22.98
N ASP A 120 2.28 -1.67 21.99
CA ASP A 120 0.85 -1.95 22.14
C ASP A 120 0.54 -3.40 22.60
N ALA A 121 1.49 -4.06 23.29
CA ALA A 121 1.40 -5.46 23.70
C ALA A 121 0.51 -5.70 24.94
#